data_AF-A0A936JLI3-F1
#
_entry.id   AF-A0A936JLI3-F1
#
_cell.length_a   1.000
_cell.length_b   1.000
_cell.length_c   1.000
_cell.angle_alpha   90.00
_cell.angle_beta   90.00
_cell.angle_gamma   90.00
#
_symmetry.space_group_name_H-M   'P 1'
#
loop_
_entity.id
_entity.type
_entity.pdbx_description
1 polymer ?
#
loop_
_entity_poly.entity_id
_entity_poly.type
_entity_poly.pdbx_seq_one_letter_code
_entity_poly.pdbx_strand_id
1 'polypeptide(L)'
;MMTPQHIAPYILRALAKAQTEGRCMDLETLSREIEVRKVDVRKAVSALHHEGLLDALRLRLSLEGFALGRALLAIELGPIRRPEQAAETPEQAPKRVEAA
;
A
#
# COMPACT_ATOMS: atom_id res chain seq x y z
N MET A 1 -6.35 -10.00 -2.85
CA MET A 1 -5.07 -9.65 -2.18
C MET A 1 -4.85 -8.15 -2.40
N MET A 2 -4.41 -7.38 -1.39
CA MET A 2 -4.12 -5.95 -1.62
C MET A 2 -2.83 -5.78 -2.41
N THR A 3 -2.80 -4.84 -3.35
CA THR A 3 -1.59 -4.53 -4.10
C THR A 3 -0.74 -3.50 -3.35
N PRO A 4 0.59 -3.49 -3.54
CA PRO A 4 1.50 -2.51 -2.95
C PRO A 4 1.05 -1.06 -3.13
N GLN A 5 0.52 -0.71 -4.30
CA GLN A 5 0.12 0.65 -4.65
C GLN A 5 -1.00 1.19 -3.75
N HIS A 6 -1.92 0.33 -3.30
CA HIS A 6 -3.00 0.74 -2.40
C HIS A 6 -2.53 0.96 -0.96
N ILE A 7 -1.43 0.33 -0.55
CA ILE A 7 -0.92 0.38 0.84
C ILE A 7 0.19 1.43 0.98
N ALA A 8 0.95 1.68 -0.09
CA ALA A 8 2.11 2.56 -0.08
C ALA A 8 1.87 3.94 0.54
N PRO A 9 0.79 4.69 0.23
CA PRO A 9 0.54 6.00 0.84
C PRO A 9 0.41 5.93 2.37
N TYR A 10 -0.24 4.88 2.88
CA TYR A 10 -0.44 4.67 4.31
C TYR A 10 0.88 4.33 5.02
N ILE A 11 1.74 3.52 4.39
CA ILE A 11 3.08 3.21 4.91
C ILE A 11 3.95 4.47 4.96
N LEU A 12 4.02 5.23 3.87
CA LEU A 12 4.81 6.45 3.80
C LEU A 12 4.36 7.47 4.86
N ARG A 13 3.05 7.66 5.01
CA ARG A 13 2.47 8.55 6.02
C ARG A 13 2.80 8.09 7.46
N ALA A 14 2.61 6.81 7.77
CA ALA A 14 2.86 6.27 9.10
C ALA A 14 4.35 6.36 9.49
N LEU A 15 5.25 5.96 8.58
CA LEU A 15 6.69 6.03 8.82
C LEU A 15 7.19 7.49 8.94
N ALA A 16 6.65 8.41 8.14
CA ALA A 16 7.00 9.83 8.25
C ALA A 16 6.55 10.43 9.58
N LYS A 17 5.36 10.05 10.08
CA LYS A 17 4.89 10.43 11.41
C LYS A 17 5.81 9.90 12.49
N ALA A 18 6.11 8.60 12.47
CA ALA A 18 6.99 7.98 13.46
C ALA A 18 8.39 8.61 13.47
N GLN A 19 8.99 8.86 12.30
CA GLN A 19 10.29 9.52 12.21
C GLN A 19 10.27 10.96 12.71
N THR A 20 9.20 11.72 12.44
CA THR A 20 9.02 13.08 12.99
C THR A 20 8.98 13.05 14.52
N GLU A 21 8.36 12.03 15.10
CA GLU A 21 8.23 11.82 16.55
C GLU A 21 9.47 11.13 17.18
N GLY A 22 10.50 10.81 16.39
CA GLY A 22 11.68 10.10 16.87
C GLY A 22 11.44 8.64 17.25
N ARG A 23 10.32 8.04 16.81
CA ARG A 23 9.98 6.63 17.07
C ARG A 23 10.60 5.70 16.03
N CYS A 24 10.98 4.51 16.48
CA CYS A 24 11.33 3.39 15.61
C CYS A 24 10.09 2.52 15.37
N MET A 25 9.96 1.97 14.17
CA MET A 25 8.90 1.01 13.83
C MET A 25 9.50 -0.29 13.31
N ASP A 26 8.87 -1.41 13.68
CA ASP A 26 9.07 -2.70 13.03
C ASP A 26 7.85 -3.05 12.16
N LEU A 27 7.95 -4.15 11.40
CA LEU A 27 6.87 -4.59 10.52
C LEU A 27 5.58 -4.93 11.27
N GLU A 28 5.67 -5.37 12.52
CA GLU A 28 4.51 -5.74 13.34
C GLU A 28 3.75 -4.49 13.80
N THR A 29 4.47 -3.51 14.34
CA THR A 29 3.95 -2.22 14.76
C THR A 29 3.36 -1.48 13.57
N LEU A 30 4.05 -1.45 12.43
CA LEU A 30 3.54 -0.83 11.20
C LEU A 30 2.25 -1.51 10.72
N SER A 31 2.22 -2.84 10.74
CA SER A 31 1.04 -3.63 10.37
C SER A 31 -0.17 -3.34 11.25
N ARG A 32 0.04 -3.19 12.57
CA ARG A 32 -1.01 -2.81 13.52
C ARG A 32 -1.45 -1.36 13.31
N GLU A 33 -0.52 -0.43 13.15
CA GLU A 33 -0.81 1.00 13.02
C GLU A 33 -1.63 1.32 11.77
N ILE A 34 -1.42 0.61 10.67
CA ILE A 34 -2.22 0.78 9.45
C ILE A 34 -3.34 -0.27 9.29
N GLU A 35 -3.51 -1.18 10.27
CA GLU A 35 -4.52 -2.23 10.26
C GLU A 35 -4.49 -3.15 9.02
N VAL A 36 -3.32 -3.38 8.44
CA VAL A 36 -3.12 -4.25 7.26
C VAL A 36 -2.29 -5.47 7.64
N ARG A 37 -2.61 -6.63 7.07
CA ARG A 37 -1.87 -7.88 7.31
C ARG A 37 -0.37 -7.72 7.03
N LYS A 38 0.47 -8.22 7.94
CA LYS A 38 1.94 -8.14 7.86
C LYS A 38 2.53 -8.60 6.52
N VAL A 39 1.93 -9.61 5.88
CA VAL A 39 2.35 -10.11 4.55
C VAL A 39 2.18 -9.04 3.46
N ASP A 40 1.05 -8.33 3.46
CA ASP A 40 0.75 -7.31 2.46
C ASP A 40 1.64 -6.08 2.69
N VAL A 41 1.84 -5.70 3.97
CA VAL A 41 2.80 -4.66 4.38
C VAL A 41 4.21 -4.99 3.91
N ARG A 42 4.70 -6.21 4.16
CA ARG A 42 6.04 -6.63 3.73
C ARG A 42 6.23 -6.50 2.22
N LYS A 43 5.24 -6.88 1.43
CA LYS A 43 5.30 -6.75 -0.04
C LYS A 43 5.37 -5.29 -0.47
N ALA A 44 4.56 -4.42 0.15
CA ALA A 44 4.58 -3.00 -0.13
C ALA A 44 5.91 -2.33 0.29
N VAL A 45 6.43 -2.66 1.47
CA VAL A 45 7.75 -2.21 1.94
C VAL A 45 8.85 -2.65 0.97
N SER A 46 8.80 -3.88 0.47
CA SER A 46 9.78 -4.37 -0.50
C SER A 46 9.72 -3.58 -1.82
N ALA A 47 8.52 -3.29 -2.32
CA ALA A 47 8.34 -2.47 -3.53
C ALA A 47 8.88 -1.04 -3.32
N LEU A 48 8.51 -0.37 -2.23
CA LEU A 48 9.00 0.96 -1.89
C LEU A 48 10.52 1.02 -1.70
N HIS A 49 11.11 -0.07 -1.21
CA HIS A 49 12.57 -0.19 -1.10
C HIS A 49 13.24 -0.28 -2.47
N HIS A 50 12.70 -1.10 -3.37
CA HIS A 50 13.18 -1.17 -4.76
C HIS A 50 13.03 0.16 -5.50
N GLU A 51 12.02 0.95 -5.17
CA GLU A 51 11.81 2.31 -5.69
C GLU A 51 12.71 3.37 -5.02
N GLY A 52 13.50 3.02 -4.00
CA GLY A 52 14.41 3.96 -3.32
C GLY A 52 13.73 4.89 -2.30
N LEU A 53 12.46 4.65 -1.98
CA LEU A 53 11.67 5.50 -1.08
C LEU A 53 11.88 5.15 0.40
N LEU A 54 12.34 3.94 0.71
CA LEU A 54 12.68 3.53 2.07
C LEU A 54 13.78 2.46 2.12
N ASP A 55 14.42 2.31 3.28
CA ASP A 55 15.26 1.17 3.64
C ASP A 55 14.40 0.11 4.34
N ALA A 56 14.23 -1.05 3.70
CA ALA A 56 13.37 -2.12 4.22
C ALA A 56 13.91 -2.79 5.49
N LEU A 57 15.23 -2.80 5.70
CA LEU A 57 15.85 -3.40 6.88
C LEU A 57 15.64 -2.52 8.11
N ARG A 58 15.68 -1.20 7.91
CA ARG A 58 15.56 -0.21 8.99
C ARG A 58 14.15 0.36 9.13
N LEU A 59 13.25 0.10 8.18
CA LEU A 59 11.96 0.78 8.02
C LEU A 59 12.08 2.30 8.16
N ARG A 60 13.11 2.86 7.52
CA ARG A 60 13.36 4.30 7.49
C ARG A 60 13.17 4.83 6.10
N LEU A 61 12.42 5.92 5.97
CA LEU A 61 12.25 6.60 4.71
C LEU A 61 13.58 7.22 4.25
N SER A 62 13.79 7.23 2.94
CA SER A 62 14.78 8.12 2.30
C SER A 62 14.29 9.57 2.39
N LEU A 63 15.12 10.54 1.98
CA LEU A 63 14.70 11.94 1.97
C LEU A 63 13.44 12.15 1.10
N GLU A 64 13.42 11.53 -0.09
CA GLU A 64 12.29 11.59 -1.01
C GLU A 64 11.04 10.93 -0.43
N GLY A 65 11.17 9.69 0.09
CA GLY A 65 10.06 9.00 0.73
C GLY A 65 9.52 9.77 1.94
N PHE A 66 10.39 10.44 2.69
CA PHE A 66 10.01 11.27 3.83
C PHE A 66 9.24 12.52 3.37
N ALA A 67 9.69 13.20 2.32
CA ALA A 67 8.97 14.35 1.76
C ALA A 67 7.56 13.97 1.29
N LEU A 68 7.42 12.83 0.59
CA LEU A 68 6.11 12.29 0.19
C LEU A 68 5.25 11.95 1.40
N GLY A 69 5.79 11.21 2.38
CA GLY A 69 5.07 10.86 3.61
C GLY A 69 4.62 12.09 4.40
N ARG A 70 5.45 13.14 4.47
CA ARG A 70 5.11 14.43 5.08
C ARG A 70 3.98 15.14 4.35
N ALA A 71 3.98 15.14 3.02
CA ALA A 71 2.88 15.71 2.24
C ALA A 71 1.56 14.96 2.52
N LEU A 72 1.61 13.64 2.67
CA LEU A 72 0.44 12.81 3.01
C LEU A 72 -0.07 13.02 4.44
N LEU A 73 0.72 13.57 5.36
CA LEU A 73 0.22 13.93 6.70
C LEU A 73 -0.75 15.12 6.66
N ALA A 74 -0.62 16.00 5.67
CA ALA A 74 -1.50 17.15 5.50
C ALA A 74 -2.86 16.79 4.86
N ILE A 75 -3.04 15.53 4.44
CA ILE A 75 -4.22 15.06 3.71
C ILE A 75 -4.91 13.96 4.53
N GLU A 76 -6.24 13.98 4.55
CA GLU A 76 -7.02 12.86 5.07
C GLU A 76 -7.04 11.72 4.06
N LEU A 77 -6.30 10.65 4.37
CA LEU A 77 -6.43 9.40 3.62
C LEU A 77 -7.72 8.70 4.05
N GLY A 78 -8.57 8.36 3.07
CA GLY A 78 -9.75 7.52 3.31
C GLY A 78 -9.36 6.14 3.88
N PRO A 79 -10.34 5.35 4.38
CA PRO A 79 -10.05 4.03 4.93
C PRO A 79 -9.44 3.10 3.88
N ILE A 80 -8.56 2.20 4.32
CA ILE A 80 -7.93 1.20 3.45
C ILE A 80 -9.01 0.21 2.99
N ARG A 81 -9.57 0.42 1.80
CA ARG A 81 -10.61 -0.45 1.24
C ARG A 81 -9.97 -1.60 0.47
N ARG A 82 -10.26 -2.83 0.88
CA ARG A 82 -9.95 -4.01 0.06
C ARG A 82 -10.59 -3.80 -1.31
N PRO A 83 -9.86 -3.96 -2.43
CA PRO A 83 -10.49 -3.92 -3.73
C PRO A 83 -11.57 -5.00 -3.73
N GLU A 84 -12.82 -4.58 -3.84
CA GLU A 84 -13.94 -5.45 -4.17
C GLU A 84 -13.55 -6.11 -5.48
N GLN A 85 -13.56 -7.45 -5.53
CA GLN A 85 -13.23 -8.17 -6.74
C GLN A 85 -14.10 -7.57 -7.85
N ALA A 86 -13.47 -7.00 -8.87
CA ALA A 86 -14.17 -6.50 -10.04
C ALA A 86 -15.12 -7.63 -10.46
N ALA A 87 -16.43 -7.38 -10.32
CA ALA A 87 -17.45 -8.33 -10.72
C ALA A 87 -17.12 -8.74 -12.15
N GLU A 88 -16.83 -10.03 -12.33
CA GLU A 88 -16.66 -10.65 -13.62
C GLU A 88 -17.83 -10.19 -14.49
N THR A 89 -17.54 -9.37 -15.50
CA THR A 89 -18.52 -9.05 -16.54
C THR A 89 -18.83 -10.39 -17.19
N PRO A 90 -20.08 -10.90 -17.15
CA PRO A 90 -20.39 -12.18 -17.75
C PRO A 90 -20.06 -12.10 -19.24
N GLU A 91 -19.12 -12.96 -19.61
CA GLU A 91 -18.61 -13.23 -20.93
C GLU A 91 -19.79 -13.43 -21.90
N GLN A 92 -19.74 -12.68 -23.01
CA GLN A 92 -20.75 -12.68 -24.06
C GLN A 92 -20.91 -14.10 -24.61
N ALA A 93 -22.12 -14.65 -24.50
CA ALA A 93 -22.50 -15.93 -25.10
C ALA A 93 -22.23 -15.92 -26.61
N PRO A 94 -21.58 -16.96 -27.17
CA PRO A 94 -21.45 -17.07 -28.62
C PRO A 94 -22.82 -17.33 -29.23
N LYS A 95 -23.27 -16.42 -30.11
CA LYS A 95 -24.42 -16.63 -31.00
C LYS A 95 -24.22 -17.93 -31.77
N ARG A 96 -25.09 -18.90 -31.50
CA ARG A 96 -25.22 -20.12 -32.30
C ARG A 96 -25.64 -19.70 -33.71
N VAL A 97 -24.78 -19.97 -34.69
CA VAL A 97 -25.05 -19.77 -36.11
C VAL A 97 -26.16 -20.74 -36.50
N GLU A 98 -27.32 -20.22 -36.88
CA GLU A 98 -28.31 -20.94 -37.70
C GLU A 98 -27.68 -21.22 -39.06
N ALA A 99 -27.53 -22.49 -39.40
CA ALA A 99 -27.26 -22.94 -40.76
C ALA A 99 -28.55 -23.57 -41.29
N ALA A 100 -28.98 -23.03 -42.43
CA ALA A 100 -30.09 -23.44 -43.27
C ALA A 100 -29.91 -24.84 -43.90
#